data_AF-A0A9P6HSA1-F1
#
_entry.id   AF-A0A9P6HSA1-F1
#
_cell.length_a   1.000
_cell.length_b   1.000
_cell.length_c   1.000
_cell.angle_alpha   90.00
_cell.angle_beta   90.00
_cell.angle_gamma   90.00
#
_symmetry.space_group_name_H-M   'P 1'
#
loop_
_entity.id
_entity.type
_entity.pdbx_description
1 polymer ?
#
loop_
_entity_poly.entity_id
_entity_poly.type
_entity_poly.pdbx_seq_one_letter_code
_entity_poly.pdbx_strand_id
1 'polypeptide(L)'
;MATKLILTKNSPLDTTLVDEASGAVVYEIETEGSFFNKTTVIRKPLTGRPGERVPHTSTEVARIQWKAWSPDKVTYCGREMEIGEFMPKAGFFSSDYLITANGTEYRWSCTSGPQVTVNFDARSSRGLG
;
A
#
# COMPACT_ATOMS: atom_id res chain seq x y z
N MET A 1 -15.81 13.78 -3.39
CA MET A 1 -14.48 14.41 -3.54
C MET A 1 -13.45 13.32 -3.36
N ALA A 2 -12.43 13.24 -4.22
CA ALA A 2 -11.39 12.22 -4.10
C ALA A 2 -10.47 12.57 -2.93
N THR A 3 -10.30 11.65 -1.99
CA THR A 3 -9.33 11.75 -0.88
C THR A 3 -7.92 11.77 -1.46
N LYS A 4 -7.20 12.89 -1.31
CA LYS A 4 -5.79 12.98 -1.72
C LYS A 4 -4.91 12.64 -0.53
N LEU A 5 -4.12 11.58 -0.68
CA LEU A 5 -3.18 11.13 0.35
C LEU A 5 -1.79 11.69 0.05
N ILE A 6 -1.11 12.16 1.09
CA ILE A 6 0.24 12.73 1.00
C ILE A 6 1.19 11.94 1.90
N LEU A 7 2.42 11.73 1.42
CA LEU A 7 3.51 11.17 2.20
C LEU A 7 4.12 12.27 3.08
N THR A 8 4.22 12.05 4.38
CA THR A 8 4.86 13.02 5.31
C THR A 8 6.37 13.11 5.13
N LYS A 9 6.99 12.08 4.56
CA LYS A 9 8.41 12.05 4.21
C LYS A 9 8.61 11.68 2.74
N ASN A 10 9.69 12.17 2.13
CA ASN A 10 10.12 11.81 0.78
C ASN A 10 10.72 10.38 0.67
N SER A 11 10.34 9.47 1.57
CA SER A 11 10.74 8.08 1.56
C SER A 11 9.49 7.22 1.62
N PRO A 12 9.26 6.28 0.68
CA PRO A 12 8.10 5.38 0.74
C PRO A 12 8.25 4.29 1.82
N LEU A 13 9.44 4.14 2.41
CA LEU A 13 9.77 3.06 3.33
C LEU A 13 9.40 3.38 4.79
N ASP A 14 9.53 4.64 5.19
CA ASP A 14 9.37 5.10 6.58
C ASP A 14 8.58 6.41 6.63
N THR A 15 7.28 6.32 6.34
CA THR A 15 6.43 7.49 6.09
C THR A 15 5.02 7.31 6.61
N THR A 16 4.34 8.42 6.79
CA THR A 16 2.94 8.48 7.20
C THR A 16 2.14 8.95 6.00
N LEU A 17 1.03 8.26 5.71
CA LEU A 17 0.02 8.71 4.77
C LEU A 17 -0.97 9.59 5.53
N VAL A 18 -1.08 10.85 5.14
CA VAL A 18 -2.04 11.81 5.68
C VAL A 18 -3.09 12.14 4.64
N ASP A 19 -4.33 12.34 5.08
CA ASP A 19 -5.38 12.91 4.25
C ASP A 19 -5.16 14.42 4.11
N GLU A 20 -5.09 14.92 2.88
CA GLU A 20 -4.83 16.34 2.60
C GLU A 20 -5.94 17.25 3.13
N ALA A 21 -7.19 16.79 3.10
CA ALA A 21 -8.33 17.63 3.48
C ALA A 21 -8.44 17.83 5.01
N SER A 22 -8.20 16.78 5.78
CA SER A 22 -8.31 16.78 7.25
C SER A 22 -6.98 16.91 7.99
N GLY A 23 -5.86 16.64 7.31
CA GLY A 23 -4.55 16.50 7.94
C GLY A 23 -4.42 15.26 8.84
N ALA A 24 -5.42 14.37 8.83
CA ALA A 24 -5.42 13.18 9.69
C ALA A 24 -4.49 12.10 9.15
N VAL A 25 -3.80 11.41 10.05
CA VAL A 25 -3.01 10.23 9.70
C VAL A 25 -3.94 9.08 9.34
N VAL A 26 -3.76 8.51 8.15
CA VAL A 26 -4.56 7.40 7.62
C VAL A 26 -3.79 6.08 7.77
N TYR A 27 -2.48 6.09 7.47
CA TYR A 27 -1.61 4.93 7.62
C TYR A 27 -0.20 5.33 8.00
N GLU A 28 0.48 4.44 8.72
CA GLU A 28 1.90 4.48 9.04
C GLU A 28 2.60 3.33 8.32
N ILE A 29 3.68 3.64 7.61
CA ILE A 29 4.50 2.67 6.88
C ILE A 29 5.89 2.74 7.47
N GLU A 30 6.39 1.58 7.87
CA GLU A 30 7.73 1.42 8.44
C GLU A 30 8.39 0.22 7.78
N THR A 31 9.64 0.35 7.36
CA THR A 31 10.39 -0.75 6.76
C THR A 31 11.67 -1.00 7.53
N GLU A 32 11.66 -2.04 8.34
CA GLU A 32 12.83 -2.46 9.10
C GLU A 32 13.57 -3.59 8.39
N GLY A 33 14.88 -3.67 8.58
CA GLY A 33 15.68 -4.83 8.18
C GLY A 33 17.03 -4.48 7.56
N SER A 34 17.71 -5.54 7.12
CA SER A 34 19.01 -5.46 6.45
C SER A 34 18.84 -5.50 4.93
N PHE A 35 19.91 -5.23 4.18
CA PHE A 35 19.89 -5.13 2.72
C PHE A 35 19.22 -6.32 1.99
N PHE A 36 19.28 -7.53 2.58
CA PHE A 36 18.77 -8.78 1.99
C PHE A 36 17.44 -9.28 2.56
N ASN A 37 17.01 -8.78 3.71
CA ASN A 37 15.78 -9.20 4.38
C ASN A 37 15.13 -7.96 4.99
N LYS A 38 14.05 -7.49 4.35
CA LYS A 38 13.30 -6.30 4.79
C LYS A 38 11.89 -6.71 5.17
N THR A 39 11.34 -6.05 6.17
CA THR A 39 9.94 -6.21 6.56
C THR A 39 9.31 -4.84 6.55
N THR A 40 8.33 -4.66 5.67
CA THR A 40 7.48 -3.46 5.67
C THR A 40 6.23 -3.75 6.48
N VAL A 41 5.98 -2.95 7.50
CA VAL A 41 4.77 -3.01 8.33
C VAL A 41 3.91 -1.81 8.02
N ILE A 42 2.63 -2.06 7.75
CA ILE A 42 1.63 -1.03 7.51
C ILE A 42 0.66 -1.05 8.69
N ARG A 43 0.61 0.06 9.43
CA ARG A 43 -0.26 0.23 10.57
C ARG A 43 -1.34 1.25 10.24
N LYS A 44 -2.57 0.96 10.68
CA LYS A 44 -3.67 1.90 10.68
C LYS A 44 -3.80 2.45 12.09
N PRO A 45 -3.76 3.78 12.27
CA PRO A 45 -3.97 4.34 13.58
C PRO A 45 -5.39 4.04 14.07
N LEU A 46 -5.52 3.56 15.30
CA LEU A 46 -6.82 3.49 15.95
C LEU A 46 -7.18 4.93 16.28
N THR A 47 -8.22 5.45 15.64
CA THR A 47 -8.67 6.83 15.78
C THR A 47 -8.81 7.19 17.27
N GLY A 48 -7.80 7.89 17.79
CA GLY A 48 -7.94 8.81 18.90
C GLY A 48 -8.84 9.97 18.46
N ARG A 49 -9.29 10.78 19.41
CA ARG A 49 -10.28 11.83 19.12
C ARG A 49 -9.79 12.78 18.01
N PRO A 50 -10.70 13.38 17.22
CA PRO A 50 -10.32 14.40 16.23
C PRO A 50 -9.44 15.48 16.89
N GLY A 51 -8.20 15.63 16.41
CA GLY A 51 -7.21 16.58 16.96
C GLY A 51 -6.05 15.94 17.76
N GLU A 52 -6.08 14.64 17.99
CA GLU A 52 -4.97 13.92 18.64
C GLU A 52 -3.86 13.63 17.60
N ARG A 53 -2.74 14.35 17.72
CA ARG A 53 -1.66 14.35 16.73
C ARG A 53 -0.88 13.04 16.63
N VAL A 54 -1.02 12.14 17.61
CA VAL A 54 -0.38 10.82 17.63
C VAL A 54 -1.29 9.83 18.34
N PRO A 55 -2.09 9.04 17.63
CA PRO A 55 -2.87 7.96 18.24
C PRO A 55 -1.92 7.00 18.97
N HIS A 56 -2.12 6.85 20.28
CA HIS A 56 -1.25 6.03 21.14
C HIS A 56 -1.35 4.52 20.87
N THR A 57 -2.25 4.11 19.98
CA THR A 57 -2.43 2.72 19.58
C THR A 57 -2.63 2.68 18.06
N SER A 58 -1.79 1.94 17.36
CA SER A 58 -1.94 1.64 15.94
C SER A 58 -2.08 0.13 15.76
N THR A 59 -2.93 -0.27 14.83
CA THR A 59 -3.19 -1.69 14.52
C THR A 59 -2.49 -2.04 13.23
N GLU A 60 -1.69 -3.11 13.24
CA GLU A 60 -1.10 -3.66 12.02
C GLU A 60 -2.21 -4.17 11.10
N VAL A 61 -2.29 -3.61 9.90
CA VAL A 61 -3.28 -4.01 8.87
C VAL A 61 -2.64 -4.87 7.78
N ALA A 62 -1.35 -4.67 7.54
CA ALA A 62 -0.60 -5.46 6.59
C ALA A 62 0.88 -5.55 6.98
N ARG A 63 1.54 -6.61 6.52
CA ARG A 63 2.98 -6.82 6.62
C ARG A 63 3.49 -7.43 5.34
N ILE A 64 4.59 -6.93 4.82
CA ILE A 64 5.27 -7.48 3.66
C ILE A 64 6.67 -7.90 4.08
N GLN A 65 7.03 -9.15 3.84
CA GLN A 65 8.34 -9.72 4.09
C GLN A 65 9.07 -9.88 2.77
N TRP A 66 10.03 -9.00 2.54
CA TRP A 66 10.92 -9.01 1.38
C TRP A 66 12.11 -9.91 1.67
N LYS A 67 12.30 -10.96 0.86
CA LYS A 67 13.35 -11.96 1.06
C LYS A 67 14.18 -12.12 -0.21
N ALA A 68 15.50 -12.07 -0.09
CA ALA A 68 16.38 -12.15 -1.25
C ALA A 68 16.43 -13.52 -1.95
N TRP A 69 16.08 -14.61 -1.25
CA TRP A 69 16.29 -15.99 -1.75
C TRP A 69 15.02 -16.87 -1.68
N SER A 70 13.88 -16.28 -1.38
CA SER A 70 12.60 -16.98 -1.31
C SER A 70 11.50 -16.03 -1.78
N PRO A 71 10.32 -16.52 -2.20
CA PRO A 71 9.20 -15.67 -2.54
C PRO A 71 8.88 -14.69 -1.40
N ASP A 72 8.62 -13.43 -1.78
CA ASP A 72 8.15 -12.43 -0.84
C ASP A 72 6.76 -12.81 -0.34
N LYS A 73 6.50 -12.51 0.93
CA LYS A 73 5.24 -12.85 1.59
C LYS A 73 4.51 -11.60 2.02
N VAL A 74 3.19 -11.64 1.94
CA VAL A 74 2.33 -10.60 2.49
C VAL A 74 1.35 -11.20 3.48
N THR A 75 1.24 -10.58 4.63
CA THR A 75 0.17 -10.83 5.60
C THR A 75 -0.82 -9.68 5.50
N TYR A 76 -2.06 -9.96 5.15
CA TYR A 76 -3.14 -8.98 5.08
C TYR A 76 -4.40 -9.56 5.73
N CYS A 77 -5.03 -8.79 6.63
CA CYS A 77 -6.19 -9.25 7.41
C CYS A 77 -5.97 -10.61 8.11
N GLY A 78 -4.77 -10.86 8.63
CA GLY A 78 -4.40 -12.10 9.32
C GLY A 78 -4.17 -13.31 8.41
N ARG A 79 -4.24 -13.15 7.08
CA ARG A 79 -3.92 -14.20 6.11
C ARG A 79 -2.55 -13.95 5.50
N GLU A 80 -1.68 -14.95 5.57
CA GLU A 80 -0.40 -14.95 4.86
C GLU A 80 -0.59 -15.56 3.46
N MET A 81 -0.04 -14.90 2.45
CA MET A 81 -0.01 -15.36 1.06
C MET A 81 1.28 -14.88 0.37
N GLU A 82 1.61 -15.48 -0.76
CA GLU A 82 2.75 -15.00 -1.56
C GLU A 82 2.40 -13.67 -2.21
N ILE A 83 3.39 -12.77 -2.33
CA ILE A 83 3.15 -11.44 -2.92
C ILE A 83 2.60 -11.54 -4.35
N GLY A 84 3.00 -12.58 -5.10
CA GLY A 84 2.53 -12.81 -6.46
C GLY A 84 1.06 -13.23 -6.54
N GLU A 85 0.51 -13.81 -5.47
CA GLU A 85 -0.93 -14.11 -5.38
C GLU A 85 -1.73 -12.87 -4.99
N PHE A 86 -1.18 -12.05 -4.09
CA PHE A 86 -1.82 -10.80 -3.64
C PHE A 86 -1.77 -9.69 -4.70
N MET A 87 -0.64 -9.61 -5.40
CA MET A 87 -0.34 -8.62 -6.43
C MET A 87 0.19 -9.35 -7.67
N PRO A 88 -0.70 -9.91 -8.49
CA PRO A 88 -0.31 -10.55 -9.74
C PRO A 88 0.37 -9.54 -10.67
N LYS A 89 1.43 -9.98 -11.35
CA LYS A 89 2.09 -9.17 -12.38
C LYS A 89 1.14 -9.00 -13.56
N ALA A 90 1.13 -7.80 -14.16
CA ALA A 90 0.31 -7.48 -15.32
C ALA A 90 0.73 -8.25 -16.60
N GLY A 91 1.89 -8.92 -16.58
CA GLY A 91 2.39 -9.75 -17.67
C GLY A 91 3.73 -10.41 -17.35
N PHE A 92 4.17 -11.33 -18.20
CA PHE A 92 5.35 -12.17 -17.96
C PHE A 92 6.68 -11.39 -17.85
N PHE A 93 6.79 -10.27 -18.57
CA PHE A 93 7.97 -9.39 -18.55
C PHE A 93 7.69 -8.01 -17.95
N SER A 94 6.51 -7.81 -17.36
CA SER A 94 6.13 -6.51 -16.81
C SER A 94 6.59 -6.39 -15.35
N SER A 95 7.15 -5.23 -15.01
CA SER A 95 7.37 -4.80 -13.62
C SER A 95 6.10 -4.19 -13.01
N ASP A 96 4.99 -4.20 -13.74
CA ASP A 96 3.72 -3.68 -13.28
C ASP A 96 2.94 -4.76 -12.53
N TYR A 97 2.23 -4.33 -11.48
CA TYR A 97 1.35 -5.16 -10.68
C TYR A 97 -0.10 -4.71 -10.86
N LEU A 98 -1.02 -5.67 -10.87
CA LEU A 98 -2.46 -5.42 -10.84
C LEU A 98 -2.98 -5.72 -9.43
N ILE A 99 -3.75 -4.79 -8.88
CA ILE A 99 -4.33 -4.90 -7.55
C ILE A 99 -5.82 -4.61 -7.67
N THR A 100 -6.67 -5.49 -7.18
CA THR A 100 -8.11 -5.19 -7.10
C THR A 100 -8.47 -4.82 -5.67
N ALA A 101 -9.00 -3.61 -5.46
CA ALA A 101 -9.54 -3.19 -4.17
C ALA A 101 -10.89 -2.48 -4.38
N ASN A 102 -11.90 -2.86 -3.59
CA ASN A 102 -13.26 -2.30 -3.66
C ASN A 102 -13.88 -2.34 -5.07
N GLY A 103 -13.62 -3.40 -5.84
CA GLY A 103 -14.11 -3.55 -7.22
C GLY A 103 -13.42 -2.64 -8.24
N THR A 104 -12.39 -1.90 -7.83
CA THR A 104 -11.54 -1.09 -8.72
C THR A 104 -10.22 -1.81 -8.91
N GLU A 105 -9.79 -1.93 -10.16
CA GLU A 105 -8.46 -2.44 -10.50
C GLU A 105 -7.46 -1.28 -10.55
N TYR A 106 -6.32 -1.47 -9.90
CA TYR A 106 -5.22 -0.53 -9.80
C TYR A 106 -4.00 -1.14 -10.45
N ARG A 107 -3.31 -0.36 -11.28
CA ARG A 107 -2.04 -0.75 -11.90
C ARG A 107 -0.91 -0.01 -11.22
N TRP A 108 -0.03 -0.72 -10.54
CA TRP A 108 1.21 -0.17 -10.02
C TRP A 108 2.31 -0.39 -11.06
N SER A 109 2.86 0.69 -11.63
CA SER A 109 4.02 0.61 -12.52
C SER A 109 5.33 0.96 -11.80
N CYS A 110 6.36 0.13 -11.96
CA CYS A 110 7.68 0.33 -11.37
C CYS A 110 8.71 0.92 -12.36
N THR A 111 8.29 1.40 -13.54
CA THR A 111 9.19 1.68 -14.67
C THR A 111 10.04 2.95 -14.57
N SER A 112 9.82 3.84 -13.59
CA SER A 112 10.61 5.07 -13.46
C SER A 112 10.51 5.71 -12.07
N GLY A 113 11.37 5.27 -11.14
CA GLY A 113 11.42 5.80 -9.77
C GLY A 113 10.18 5.45 -8.92
N PRO A 114 10.19 5.76 -7.60
CA PRO A 114 9.08 5.46 -6.70
C PRO A 114 7.93 6.45 -6.94
N GLN A 115 7.27 6.35 -8.10
CA GLN A 115 6.01 7.04 -8.35
C GLN A 115 4.90 5.98 -8.32
N VAL A 116 4.10 6.03 -7.27
CA VAL A 116 2.83 5.30 -7.25
C VAL A 116 1.85 6.14 -8.06
N THR A 117 1.76 5.88 -9.36
CA THR A 117 0.74 6.50 -10.21
C THR A 117 -0.56 5.72 -10.04
N VAL A 118 -1.48 6.27 -9.25
CA VAL A 118 -2.87 5.77 -9.18
C VAL A 118 -3.58 6.21 -10.46
N ASN A 119 -3.48 5.41 -11.52
CA ASN A 119 -4.30 5.60 -12.71
C ASN A 119 -5.70 5.07 -12.40
N PHE A 120 -6.65 5.99 -12.20
CA PHE A 120 -8.07 5.64 -12.24
C PHE A 120 -8.44 5.37 -13.70
N ASP A 121 -8.21 4.16 -14.20
CA ASP A 121 -8.86 3.76 -15.44
C ASP A 121 -10.32 3.46 -15.10
N ALA A 122 -11.14 4.51 -15.14
CA ALA A 122 -12.59 4.39 -15.05
C ALA A 122 -13.13 3.77 -16.34
N ARG A 123 -12.73 2.53 -16.65
CA ARG A 123 -13.55 1.66 -17.48
C ARG A 123 -14.68 1.14 -16.61
N SER A 124 -15.65 2.03 -16.44
CA SER A 124 -17.04 1.62 -16.28
C SER A 124 -17.36 0.67 -17.44
N SER A 125 -17.33 -0.63 -17.18
CA SER A 125 -18.01 -1.61 -18.01
C SER A 125 -19.51 -1.39 -17.81
N ARG A 126 -20.03 -0.34 -18.45
CA ARG A 126 -21.44 -0.28 -18.81
C ARG A 126 -21.71 -1.43 -19.76
N GLY A 127 -22.58 -2.32 -19.32
CA GLY A 127 -23.64 -2.87 -20.15
C GLY A 127 -23.25 -3.97 -21.12
N LEU A 128 -23.52 -5.20 -20.71
CA LEU A 128 -24.09 -6.27 -21.53
C LEU A 128 -24.96 -7.05 -20.53
N GLY A 129 -26.26 -7.28 -20.69
CA GLY A 129 -27.21 -7.16 -21.79
C GLY A 129 -28.38 -8.04 -21.36
#